data_AF-A0A0K8TNB4-F1
#
_entry.id   AF-A0A0K8TNB4-F1
#
_cell.length_a   1.000
_cell.length_b   1.000
_cell.length_c   1.000
_cell.angle_alpha   90.00
_cell.angle_beta   90.00
_cell.angle_gamma   90.00
#
_symmetry.space_group_name_H-M   'P 1'
#
loop_
_entity.id
_entity.type
_entity.pdbx_description
1 polymer ?
#
loop_
_entity_poly.entity_id
_entity_poly.type
_entity_poly.pdbx_seq_one_letter_code
_entity_poly.pdbx_strand_id
1 'polypeptide(L)'
;SKWVKLNVGGKLFITTMDTLVNKEPKSMLARMFSQDRLIPSDCDESGAYLIDRSFQYFEPILNYLRHGQLIYDLNTNIAGVLEEAKFFGIEGLIPQLERLLDSTARLEDSPLTRKEVVHALIKTSYLSEIRFQGVNLAGADLKKLDLRNINFKYACLQKCNLSHANLSYCCLERTDLTKANMENAQLVSVRGLCANMEGANLRGCNFEDPTGVRSNLEGVNLKGACLENSNMAGVNLRVANLRNTNMKNCILRAAVLAGADLERCNLSGSDLQEANLRGANLKDAELELMVTPLHMSQAIR
;
A
#
# COMPACT_ATOMS: atom_id res chain seq x y z
N SER A 1 44.98 -25.40 -9.55
CA SER A 1 43.96 -24.85 -10.46
C SER A 1 44.57 -23.70 -11.26
N LYS A 2 44.39 -23.66 -12.59
CA LYS A 2 44.91 -22.57 -13.44
C LYS A 2 44.08 -21.30 -13.21
N TRP A 3 44.74 -20.16 -13.08
CA TRP A 3 44.08 -18.86 -12.90
C TRP A 3 43.41 -18.40 -14.21
N VAL A 4 42.27 -17.74 -14.09
CA VAL A 4 41.48 -17.19 -15.20
C VAL A 4 41.11 -15.76 -14.89
N LYS A 5 41.29 -14.87 -15.88
CA LYS A 5 40.83 -13.48 -15.82
C LYS A 5 39.60 -13.33 -16.71
N LEU A 6 38.55 -12.70 -16.19
CA LEU A 6 37.31 -12.41 -16.91
C LEU A 6 37.10 -10.90 -16.90
N ASN A 7 36.78 -10.32 -18.05
CA ASN A 7 36.38 -8.92 -18.16
C ASN A 7 34.87 -8.90 -18.43
N VAL A 8 34.06 -8.61 -17.41
CA VAL A 8 32.60 -8.64 -17.51
C VAL A 8 32.09 -7.21 -17.53
N GLY A 9 31.60 -6.74 -18.68
CA GLY A 9 31.06 -5.38 -18.83
C GLY A 9 32.02 -4.27 -18.37
N GLY A 10 33.33 -4.48 -18.51
CA GLY A 10 34.39 -3.56 -18.10
C GLY A 10 34.97 -3.79 -16.69
N LYS A 11 34.40 -4.68 -15.86
CA LYS A 11 34.95 -5.04 -14.55
C LYS A 11 35.77 -6.33 -14.65
N LEU A 12 37.02 -6.27 -14.17
CA LEU A 12 37.90 -7.43 -14.13
C LEU A 12 37.62 -8.32 -12.91
N PHE A 13 37.43 -9.61 -13.16
CA PHE A 13 37.31 -10.66 -12.17
C PHE A 13 38.45 -11.66 -12.32
N ILE A 14 38.95 -12.14 -11.18
CA ILE A 14 39.98 -13.17 -11.14
C ILE A 14 39.39 -14.40 -10.42
N THR A 15 39.54 -15.56 -11.05
CA THR A 15 39.01 -16.83 -10.55
C THR A 15 39.87 -18.00 -11.00
N THR A 16 39.43 -19.23 -10.72
CA THR A 16 40.11 -20.45 -11.15
C THR A 16 39.26 -21.25 -12.14
N MET A 17 39.91 -22.03 -13.00
CA MET A 17 39.21 -22.97 -13.91
C MET A 17 38.26 -23.89 -13.15
N ASP A 18 38.71 -24.43 -12.01
CA ASP A 18 37.93 -25.33 -11.16
C ASP A 18 36.63 -24.67 -10.68
N THR A 19 36.66 -23.38 -10.35
CA THR A 19 35.48 -22.60 -9.96
C THR A 19 34.45 -22.54 -11.10
N LEU A 20 34.91 -22.33 -12.34
CA LEU A 20 34.01 -22.17 -13.49
C LEU A 20 33.44 -23.50 -14.00
N VAL A 21 34.15 -24.61 -13.78
CA VAL A 21 33.81 -25.91 -14.39
C VAL A 21 33.13 -26.87 -13.40
N ASN A 22 33.52 -26.90 -12.13
CA ASN A 22 33.15 -28.02 -11.25
C ASN A 22 31.71 -27.94 -10.70
N LYS A 23 31.24 -26.74 -10.34
CA LYS A 23 29.96 -26.58 -9.64
C LYS A 23 28.76 -26.87 -10.56
N GLU A 24 28.83 -26.32 -11.77
CA GLU A 24 27.76 -26.36 -12.77
C GLU A 24 28.37 -26.82 -14.11
N PRO A 25 28.71 -28.12 -14.25
CA PRO A 25 29.49 -28.62 -15.39
C PRO A 25 28.76 -28.50 -16.74
N LYS A 26 27.44 -28.28 -16.73
CA LYS A 26 26.63 -28.03 -17.93
C LYS A 26 26.50 -26.55 -18.29
N SER A 27 26.98 -25.65 -17.42
CA SER A 27 26.88 -24.21 -17.64
C SER A 27 27.63 -23.77 -18.91
N MET A 28 27.26 -22.62 -19.44
CA MET A 28 27.99 -21.96 -20.53
C MET A 28 29.45 -21.70 -20.13
N LEU A 29 29.68 -21.26 -18.89
CA LEU A 29 31.03 -21.02 -18.36
C LEU A 29 31.84 -22.33 -18.32
N ALA A 30 31.27 -23.42 -17.81
CA ALA A 30 31.95 -24.71 -17.80
C ALA A 30 32.33 -25.16 -19.22
N ARG A 31 31.43 -24.99 -20.20
CA ARG A 31 31.70 -25.33 -21.61
C ARG A 31 32.79 -24.46 -22.23
N MET A 32 32.79 -23.15 -21.96
CA MET A 32 33.81 -22.21 -22.45
C MET A 32 35.22 -22.54 -21.95
N PHE A 33 35.32 -23.11 -20.75
CA PHE A 33 36.59 -23.38 -20.08
C PHE A 33 36.91 -24.89 -19.97
N SER A 34 36.04 -25.78 -20.42
CA SER A 34 36.33 -27.21 -20.53
C SER A 34 37.24 -27.51 -21.74
N GLN A 35 38.08 -28.53 -21.65
CA GLN A 35 39.07 -28.87 -22.68
C GLN A 35 38.46 -29.44 -23.98
N ASP A 36 37.13 -29.61 -24.03
CA ASP A 36 36.42 -30.15 -25.20
C ASP A 36 35.68 -29.05 -25.99
N ARG A 37 36.24 -28.74 -27.16
CA ARG A 37 35.56 -28.25 -28.39
C ARG A 37 34.98 -26.83 -28.47
N LEU A 38 35.34 -25.88 -27.60
CA LEU A 38 35.08 -24.45 -27.86
C LEU A 38 36.36 -23.62 -27.77
N ILE A 39 36.61 -22.80 -28.79
CA ILE A 39 37.64 -21.76 -28.75
C ILE A 39 37.11 -20.70 -27.77
N PRO A 40 37.82 -20.41 -26.66
CA PRO A 40 37.41 -19.34 -25.76
C PRO A 40 37.30 -18.01 -26.51
N SER A 41 36.39 -17.12 -26.07
CA SER A 41 36.25 -15.77 -26.61
C SER A 41 37.58 -15.02 -26.68
N ASP A 42 37.70 -14.04 -27.59
CA ASP A 42 38.89 -13.20 -27.71
C ASP A 42 39.29 -12.62 -26.34
N CYS A 43 40.60 -12.69 -26.07
CA CYS A 43 41.18 -12.09 -24.87
C CYS A 43 41.59 -10.65 -25.15
N ASP A 44 41.46 -9.78 -24.14
CA ASP A 44 42.11 -8.47 -24.18
C ASP A 44 43.65 -8.58 -24.03
N GLU A 45 44.35 -7.45 -24.16
CA GLU A 45 45.82 -7.35 -24.02
C GLU A 45 46.34 -7.89 -22.67
N SER A 46 45.48 -7.98 -21.64
CA SER A 46 45.82 -8.48 -20.31
C SER A 46 45.62 -10.00 -20.14
N GLY A 47 45.11 -10.66 -21.19
CA GLY A 47 44.73 -12.07 -21.22
C GLY A 47 43.38 -12.35 -20.54
N ALA A 48 42.49 -11.37 -20.42
CA ALA A 48 41.17 -11.55 -19.83
C ALA A 48 40.12 -11.85 -20.90
N TYR A 49 39.29 -12.86 -20.64
CA TYR A 49 38.19 -13.24 -21.52
C TYR A 49 37.06 -12.24 -21.41
N LEU A 50 36.66 -11.64 -22.54
CA LEU A 50 35.55 -10.68 -22.57
C LEU A 50 34.19 -11.39 -22.42
N ILE A 51 33.39 -10.90 -21.48
CA ILE A 51 32.00 -11.28 -21.26
C ILE A 51 31.17 -9.99 -21.35
N ASP A 52 30.47 -9.80 -22.46
CA ASP A 52 29.66 -8.62 -22.72
C ASP A 52 28.31 -8.69 -21.97
N ARG A 53 28.37 -8.66 -20.63
CA ARG A 53 27.24 -8.74 -19.69
C ARG A 53 27.43 -7.79 -18.51
N SER A 54 26.39 -7.60 -17.71
CA SER A 54 26.45 -6.72 -16.53
C SER A 54 27.27 -7.35 -15.39
N PHE A 55 28.33 -6.67 -14.96
CA PHE A 55 29.13 -7.12 -13.81
C PHE A 55 28.33 -7.20 -12.51
N GLN A 56 27.33 -6.32 -12.32
CA GLN A 56 26.54 -6.24 -11.09
C GLN A 56 25.71 -7.50 -10.84
N TYR A 57 25.22 -8.13 -11.92
CA TYR A 57 24.41 -9.34 -11.86
C TYR A 57 25.25 -10.62 -11.99
N PHE A 58 26.45 -10.51 -12.58
CA PHE A 58 27.41 -11.61 -12.69
C PHE A 58 28.12 -11.92 -11.36
N GLU A 59 28.44 -10.92 -10.55
CA GLU A 59 29.20 -11.10 -9.32
C GLU A 59 28.54 -12.08 -8.31
N PRO A 60 27.21 -12.04 -8.06
CA PRO A 60 26.52 -13.05 -7.27
C PRO A 60 26.64 -14.48 -7.83
N ILE A 61 26.64 -14.63 -9.16
CA ILE A 61 26.79 -15.92 -9.84
C ILE A 61 28.20 -16.47 -9.61
N LEU A 62 29.23 -15.63 -9.81
CA LEU A 62 30.61 -16.04 -9.59
C LEU A 62 30.85 -16.47 -8.13
N ASN A 63 30.25 -15.77 -7.17
CA ASN A 63 30.32 -16.12 -5.76
C ASN A 63 29.60 -17.46 -5.48
N TYR A 64 28.41 -17.68 -6.05
CA TYR A 64 27.73 -18.97 -5.98
C TYR A 64 28.61 -20.12 -6.55
N LEU A 65 29.31 -19.91 -7.66
CA LEU A 65 30.23 -20.91 -8.20
C LEU A 65 31.43 -21.19 -7.27
N ARG A 66 31.89 -20.19 -6.51
CA ARG A 66 33.00 -20.33 -5.55
C ARG A 66 32.63 -21.14 -4.31
N HIS A 67 31.53 -20.81 -3.65
CA HIS A 67 31.19 -21.36 -2.33
C HIS A 67 29.80 -22.02 -2.24
N GLY A 68 28.98 -21.94 -3.29
CA GLY A 68 27.67 -22.59 -3.35
C GLY A 68 26.53 -21.88 -2.65
N GLN A 69 26.74 -20.65 -2.22
CA GLN A 69 25.70 -19.84 -1.58
C GLN A 69 25.46 -18.60 -2.43
N LEU A 70 24.20 -18.19 -2.53
CA LEU A 70 23.84 -16.93 -3.16
C LEU A 70 24.12 -15.79 -2.18
N ILE A 71 25.10 -14.95 -2.51
CA ILE A 71 25.44 -13.73 -1.75
C ILE A 71 25.30 -12.55 -2.70
N TYR A 72 24.53 -11.55 -2.30
CA TYR A 72 24.26 -10.33 -3.07
C TYR A 72 24.07 -9.13 -2.11
N ASP A 73 24.30 -7.94 -2.62
CA ASP A 73 24.10 -6.71 -1.86
C ASP A 73 22.62 -6.33 -1.80
N LEU A 74 22.21 -5.57 -0.77
CA LEU A 74 20.82 -5.13 -0.57
C LEU A 74 20.21 -4.40 -1.78
N ASN A 75 21.04 -3.74 -2.60
CA ASN A 75 20.59 -2.97 -3.76
C ASN A 75 20.64 -3.76 -5.07
N THR A 76 21.08 -5.02 -5.07
CA THR A 76 21.16 -5.85 -6.27
C THR A 76 19.77 -6.34 -6.67
N ASN A 77 19.35 -6.02 -7.90
CA ASN A 77 18.10 -6.53 -8.45
C ASN A 77 18.17 -8.04 -8.73
N ILE A 78 17.47 -8.83 -7.92
CA ILE A 78 17.43 -10.30 -8.02
C ILE A 78 16.86 -10.79 -9.35
N ALA A 79 15.94 -10.05 -9.98
CA ALA A 79 15.44 -10.41 -11.30
C ALA A 79 16.55 -10.33 -12.36
N GLY A 80 17.44 -9.33 -12.25
CA GLY A 80 18.62 -9.22 -13.12
C GLY A 80 19.60 -10.39 -12.93
N VAL A 81 19.83 -10.79 -11.67
CA VAL A 81 20.66 -11.96 -11.34
C VAL A 81 20.05 -13.25 -11.88
N LEU A 82 18.72 -13.40 -11.81
CA LEU A 82 18.01 -14.56 -12.37
C LEU A 82 18.19 -14.66 -13.90
N GLU A 83 18.08 -13.56 -14.62
CA GLU A 83 18.26 -13.56 -16.07
C GLU A 83 19.70 -13.91 -16.47
N GLU A 84 20.71 -13.42 -15.73
CA GLU A 84 22.09 -13.87 -15.94
C GLU A 84 22.28 -15.36 -15.59
N ALA A 85 21.68 -15.85 -14.51
CA ALA A 85 21.78 -17.25 -14.12
C ALA A 85 21.17 -18.18 -15.19
N LYS A 86 20.05 -17.78 -15.79
CA LYS A 86 19.45 -18.45 -16.96
C LYS A 86 20.37 -18.38 -18.18
N PHE A 87 20.94 -17.21 -18.48
CA PHE A 87 21.85 -17.01 -19.61
C PHE A 87 23.08 -17.93 -19.53
N PHE A 88 23.74 -18.00 -18.38
CA PHE A 88 24.91 -18.87 -18.17
C PHE A 88 24.54 -20.33 -17.92
N GLY A 89 23.26 -20.68 -17.75
CA GLY A 89 22.81 -22.04 -17.47
C GLY A 89 23.25 -22.56 -16.10
N ILE A 90 23.10 -21.75 -15.06
CA ILE A 90 23.43 -22.08 -13.67
C ILE A 90 22.20 -22.76 -13.02
N GLU A 91 21.92 -24.00 -13.41
CA GLU A 91 20.68 -24.72 -13.07
C GLU A 91 20.46 -24.85 -11.56
N GLY A 92 21.51 -25.05 -10.76
CA GLY A 92 21.38 -25.16 -9.30
C GLY A 92 20.98 -23.85 -8.59
N LEU A 93 21.19 -22.70 -9.23
CA LEU A 93 20.90 -21.38 -8.66
C LEU A 93 19.51 -20.86 -9.05
N ILE A 94 19.03 -21.18 -10.25
CA ILE A 94 17.74 -20.69 -10.78
C ILE A 94 16.57 -20.93 -9.81
N PRO A 95 16.32 -22.14 -9.26
CA PRO A 95 15.21 -22.37 -8.34
C PRO A 95 15.35 -21.64 -7.00
N GLN A 96 16.56 -21.20 -6.62
CA GLN A 96 16.76 -20.38 -5.42
C GLN A 96 16.34 -18.94 -5.68
N LEU A 97 16.74 -18.40 -6.84
CA LEU A 97 16.38 -17.04 -7.27
C LEU A 97 14.88 -16.92 -7.57
N GLU A 98 14.27 -17.90 -8.23
CA GLU A 98 12.82 -17.95 -8.48
C GLU A 98 12.03 -17.99 -7.16
N ARG A 99 12.45 -18.81 -6.19
CA ARG A 99 11.82 -18.82 -4.85
C ARG A 99 11.95 -17.48 -4.11
N LEU A 100 13.07 -16.78 -4.26
CA LEU A 100 13.25 -15.46 -3.67
C LEU A 100 12.30 -14.43 -4.32
N LEU A 101 12.18 -14.44 -5.65
CA LEU A 101 11.26 -13.55 -6.37
C LEU A 101 9.79 -13.85 -6.06
N ASP A 102 9.43 -15.13 -5.98
CA ASP A 102 8.09 -15.56 -5.56
C ASP A 102 7.79 -15.14 -4.11
N SER A 103 8.78 -15.18 -3.22
CA SER A 103 8.60 -14.74 -1.83
C SER A 103 8.41 -13.23 -1.72
N THR A 104 9.11 -12.44 -2.55
CA THR A 104 8.94 -10.98 -2.61
C THR A 104 7.61 -10.59 -3.26
N ALA A 105 7.17 -11.30 -4.30
CA ALA A 105 5.89 -11.05 -4.96
C ALA A 105 4.67 -11.42 -4.07
N ARG A 106 4.80 -12.46 -3.23
CA ARG A 106 3.73 -12.86 -2.28
C ARG A 106 3.59 -11.92 -1.09
N LEU A 107 4.63 -11.18 -0.71
CA LEU A 107 4.58 -10.19 0.35
C LEU A 107 3.91 -8.87 -0.08
N GLU A 108 3.92 -8.55 -1.38
CA GLU A 108 3.29 -7.31 -1.88
C GLU A 108 1.76 -7.40 -2.00
N ASP A 109 1.18 -8.61 -2.07
CA ASP A 109 -0.26 -8.79 -2.33
C ASP A 109 -1.04 -9.49 -1.20
N SER A 110 -0.37 -10.08 -0.21
CA SER A 110 -1.07 -10.69 0.93
C SER A 110 -1.46 -9.62 1.97
N PRO A 111 -2.72 -9.60 2.45
CA PRO A 111 -3.13 -8.64 3.48
C PRO A 111 -2.35 -8.84 4.78
N LEU A 112 -1.81 -7.74 5.33
CA LEU A 112 -1.20 -7.76 6.65
C LEU A 112 -2.22 -8.16 7.72
N THR A 113 -1.78 -9.04 8.60
CA THR A 113 -2.54 -9.51 9.75
C THR A 113 -2.51 -8.50 10.90
N ARG A 114 -3.47 -8.63 11.83
CA ARG A 114 -3.46 -7.85 13.08
C ARG A 114 -2.12 -7.92 13.82
N LYS A 115 -1.51 -9.11 13.86
CA LYS A 115 -0.25 -9.34 14.57
C LYS A 115 0.88 -8.52 13.97
N GLU A 116 0.95 -8.44 12.64
CA GLU A 116 1.97 -7.66 11.93
C GLU A 116 1.76 -6.16 12.14
N VAL A 117 0.51 -5.69 12.10
CA VAL A 117 0.20 -4.29 12.43
C VAL A 117 0.61 -3.97 13.86
N VAL A 118 0.21 -4.79 14.83
CA VAL A 118 0.58 -4.59 16.24
C VAL A 118 2.09 -4.64 16.43
N HIS A 119 2.78 -5.53 15.74
CA HIS A 119 4.24 -5.60 15.78
C HIS A 119 4.87 -4.32 15.24
N ALA A 120 4.38 -3.77 14.12
CA ALA A 120 4.82 -2.50 13.58
C ALA A 120 4.56 -1.33 14.54
N LEU A 121 3.39 -1.29 15.20
CA LEU A 121 3.07 -0.28 16.21
C LEU A 121 4.04 -0.30 17.40
N ILE A 122 4.46 -1.50 17.84
CA ILE A 122 5.35 -1.65 19.01
C ILE A 122 6.82 -1.40 18.63
N LYS A 123 7.23 -1.82 17.42
CA LYS A 123 8.63 -1.74 16.98
C LYS A 123 9.03 -0.34 16.53
N THR A 124 8.07 0.43 16.02
CA THR A 124 8.37 1.75 15.48
C THR A 124 8.61 2.74 16.62
N SER A 125 9.67 3.53 16.51
CA SER A 125 9.98 4.55 17.51
C SER A 125 8.85 5.59 17.59
N TYR A 126 8.57 6.10 18.79
CA TYR A 126 7.61 7.18 19.01
C TYR A 126 7.99 8.49 18.30
N LEU A 127 9.26 8.62 17.87
CA LEU A 127 9.76 9.78 17.12
C LEU A 127 9.53 9.68 15.61
N SER A 128 9.17 8.49 15.11
CA SER A 128 8.96 8.23 13.69
C SER A 128 7.48 8.03 13.38
N GLU A 129 7.00 8.68 12.32
CA GLU A 129 5.66 8.46 11.78
C GLU A 129 5.54 7.03 11.23
N ILE A 130 4.52 6.29 11.68
CA ILE A 130 4.21 4.95 11.13
C ILE A 130 3.52 5.14 9.78
N ARG A 131 4.03 4.47 8.75
CA ARG A 131 3.52 4.54 7.38
C ARG A 131 3.05 3.17 6.91
N PHE A 132 1.76 3.07 6.63
CA PHE A 132 1.12 1.97 5.90
C PHE A 132 0.66 2.45 4.51
N GLN A 133 1.42 3.35 3.88
CA GLN A 133 1.08 3.88 2.57
C GLN A 133 1.11 2.75 1.52
N GLY A 134 0.03 2.58 0.77
CA GLY A 134 -0.08 1.54 -0.27
C GLY A 134 -0.18 0.10 0.24
N VAL A 135 -0.25 -0.10 1.56
CA VAL A 135 -0.23 -1.44 2.15
C VAL A 135 -1.58 -2.13 2.01
N ASN A 136 -1.56 -3.43 1.73
CA ASN A 136 -2.74 -4.27 1.77
C ASN A 136 -3.04 -4.70 3.22
N LEU A 137 -4.18 -4.27 3.74
CA LEU A 137 -4.73 -4.63 5.05
C LEU A 137 -6.12 -5.29 4.91
N ALA A 138 -6.56 -5.63 3.69
CA ALA A 138 -7.92 -6.07 3.41
C ALA A 138 -8.36 -7.21 4.36
N GLY A 139 -9.52 -7.01 5.00
CA GLY A 139 -10.09 -7.98 5.96
C GLY A 139 -9.39 -8.07 7.31
N ALA A 140 -8.37 -7.26 7.59
CA ALA A 140 -7.67 -7.30 8.88
C ALA A 140 -8.58 -6.93 10.05
N ASP A 141 -8.41 -7.63 11.18
CA ASP A 141 -9.05 -7.25 12.45
C ASP A 141 -8.18 -6.21 13.18
N LEU A 142 -8.53 -4.93 13.03
CA LEU A 142 -7.88 -3.77 13.62
C LEU A 142 -8.74 -3.11 14.72
N LYS A 143 -9.75 -3.81 15.23
CA LYS A 143 -10.68 -3.28 16.24
C LYS A 143 -9.93 -2.83 17.49
N LYS A 144 -10.41 -1.75 18.11
CA LYS A 144 -9.90 -1.20 19.38
C LYS A 144 -8.41 -0.84 19.37
N LEU A 145 -7.75 -0.80 18.21
CA LEU A 145 -6.36 -0.37 18.13
C LEU A 145 -6.27 1.15 18.20
N ASP A 146 -5.20 1.61 18.83
CA ASP A 146 -4.77 3.00 18.72
C ASP A 146 -3.91 3.15 17.47
N LEU A 147 -4.46 3.83 16.47
CA LEU A 147 -3.86 4.03 15.16
C LEU A 147 -3.64 5.52 14.88
N ARG A 148 -3.59 6.36 15.93
CA ARG A 148 -3.46 7.82 15.77
C ARG A 148 -2.20 8.20 14.98
N ASN A 149 -2.33 9.25 14.17
CA ASN A 149 -1.23 9.84 13.39
C ASN A 149 -0.58 8.90 12.36
N ILE A 150 -1.28 7.84 11.94
CA ILE A 150 -0.74 6.89 10.96
C ILE A 150 -1.07 7.33 9.53
N ASN A 151 -0.11 7.14 8.63
CA ASN A 151 -0.30 7.39 7.21
C ASN A 151 -0.77 6.12 6.48
N PHE A 152 -2.05 6.09 6.10
CA PHE A 152 -2.71 5.03 5.34
C PHE A 152 -3.00 5.43 3.88
N LYS A 153 -2.34 6.47 3.36
CA LYS A 153 -2.56 6.95 2.00
C LYS A 153 -2.44 5.80 0.99
N TYR A 154 -3.38 5.67 0.07
CA TYR A 154 -3.43 4.56 -0.91
C TYR A 154 -3.51 3.13 -0.32
N ALA A 155 -3.68 2.95 1.00
CA ALA A 155 -3.79 1.62 1.58
C ALA A 155 -5.10 0.94 1.17
N CYS A 156 -5.08 -0.39 1.10
CA CYS A 156 -6.27 -1.21 0.91
C CYS A 156 -6.75 -1.71 2.28
N LEU A 157 -7.82 -1.12 2.81
CA LEU A 157 -8.48 -1.47 4.06
C LEU A 157 -9.89 -2.02 3.82
N GLN A 158 -10.15 -2.58 2.63
CA GLN A 158 -11.44 -3.17 2.28
C GLN A 158 -11.87 -4.20 3.33
N LYS A 159 -13.13 -4.12 3.78
CA LYS A 159 -13.71 -5.07 4.74
C LYS A 159 -12.94 -5.21 6.07
N CYS A 160 -12.04 -4.29 6.40
CA CYS A 160 -11.35 -4.31 7.68
C CYS A 160 -12.33 -4.13 8.84
N ASN A 161 -12.02 -4.74 9.97
CA ASN A 161 -12.69 -4.41 11.22
C ASN A 161 -11.88 -3.35 11.97
N LEU A 162 -12.33 -2.10 11.90
CA LEU A 162 -11.81 -0.93 12.62
C LEU A 162 -12.76 -0.48 13.73
N SER A 163 -13.71 -1.32 14.15
CA SER A 163 -14.68 -0.96 15.20
C SER A 163 -13.98 -0.54 16.49
N HIS A 164 -14.44 0.56 17.07
CA HIS A 164 -13.86 1.19 18.27
C HIS A 164 -12.36 1.54 18.16
N ALA A 165 -11.76 1.54 16.96
CA ALA A 165 -10.38 1.95 16.78
C ALA A 165 -10.24 3.47 16.90
N ASN A 166 -9.06 3.94 17.29
CA ASN A 166 -8.73 5.35 17.29
C ASN A 166 -7.91 5.69 16.05
N LEU A 167 -8.54 6.34 15.06
CA LEU A 167 -7.95 6.79 13.81
C LEU A 167 -7.71 8.31 13.81
N SER A 168 -7.70 8.95 14.98
CA SER A 168 -7.57 10.42 15.05
C SER A 168 -6.27 10.88 14.40
N TYR A 169 -6.34 11.96 13.62
CA TYR A 169 -5.21 12.55 12.89
C TYR A 169 -4.58 11.67 11.80
N CYS A 170 -5.23 10.57 11.41
CA CYS A 170 -4.75 9.71 10.31
C CYS A 170 -4.82 10.39 8.94
N CYS A 171 -3.89 10.00 8.06
CA CYS A 171 -3.95 10.28 6.62
C CYS A 171 -4.63 9.11 5.91
N LEU A 172 -5.88 9.27 5.50
CA LEU A 172 -6.71 8.31 4.76
C LEU A 172 -6.91 8.74 3.30
N GLU A 173 -6.04 9.60 2.76
CA GLU A 173 -6.17 10.10 1.40
C GLU A 173 -6.14 8.96 0.38
N ARG A 174 -7.17 8.87 -0.46
CA ARG A 174 -7.30 7.84 -1.50
C ARG A 174 -7.19 6.40 -0.97
N THR A 175 -7.46 6.20 0.30
CA THR A 175 -7.52 4.87 0.92
C THR A 175 -8.79 4.15 0.48
N ASP A 176 -8.71 2.84 0.27
CA ASP A 176 -9.88 2.01 0.00
C ASP A 176 -10.39 1.34 1.29
N LEU A 177 -11.49 1.86 1.82
CA LEU A 177 -12.22 1.40 3.00
C LEU A 177 -13.58 0.78 2.60
N THR A 178 -13.73 0.30 1.36
CA THR A 178 -14.98 -0.29 0.89
C THR A 178 -15.44 -1.39 1.84
N LYS A 179 -16.69 -1.28 2.33
CA LYS A 179 -17.32 -2.22 3.26
C LYS A 179 -16.55 -2.43 4.57
N ALA A 180 -15.66 -1.53 4.97
CA ALA A 180 -14.98 -1.59 6.26
C ALA A 180 -15.99 -1.37 7.41
N ASN A 181 -15.77 -2.03 8.53
CA ASN A 181 -16.53 -1.80 9.76
C ASN A 181 -15.76 -0.83 10.67
N MET A 182 -16.22 0.41 10.75
CA MET A 182 -15.67 1.48 11.59
C MET A 182 -16.65 1.87 12.72
N GLU A 183 -17.59 1.00 13.11
CA GLU A 183 -18.57 1.31 14.16
C GLU A 183 -17.88 1.86 15.43
N ASN A 184 -18.37 3.00 15.93
CA ASN A 184 -17.86 3.70 17.10
C ASN A 184 -16.35 4.07 17.04
N ALA A 185 -15.75 4.14 15.84
CA ALA A 185 -14.36 4.57 15.68
C ALA A 185 -14.22 6.08 15.95
N GLN A 186 -13.04 6.48 16.43
CA GLN A 186 -12.67 7.90 16.56
C GLN A 186 -11.96 8.33 15.28
N LEU A 187 -12.56 9.27 14.54
CA LEU A 187 -12.11 9.82 13.26
C LEU A 187 -11.89 11.34 13.38
N VAL A 188 -11.39 11.77 14.54
CA VAL A 188 -11.12 13.18 14.85
C VAL A 188 -9.98 13.69 13.96
N SER A 189 -10.21 14.81 13.27
CA SER A 189 -9.24 15.48 12.38
C SER A 189 -8.58 14.58 11.34
N VAL A 190 -9.31 13.62 10.79
CA VAL A 190 -8.79 12.75 9.70
C VAL A 190 -8.69 13.50 8.38
N ARG A 191 -7.71 13.13 7.56
CA ARG A 191 -7.59 13.58 6.16
C ARG A 191 -7.94 12.45 5.21
N GLY A 192 -9.19 12.40 4.75
CA GLY A 192 -9.71 11.37 3.83
C GLY A 192 -10.08 11.89 2.44
N LEU A 193 -9.29 12.82 1.89
CA LEU A 193 -9.50 13.35 0.53
C LEU A 193 -9.58 12.21 -0.49
N CYS A 194 -10.68 12.16 -1.26
CA CYS A 194 -10.95 11.12 -2.25
C CYS A 194 -10.86 9.66 -1.74
N ALA A 195 -11.07 9.42 -0.44
CA ALA A 195 -11.13 8.06 0.08
C ALA A 195 -12.37 7.32 -0.44
N ASN A 196 -12.28 6.00 -0.58
CA ASN A 196 -13.42 5.17 -0.93
C ASN A 196 -13.97 4.47 0.31
N MET A 197 -15.15 4.83 0.78
CA MET A 197 -15.85 4.26 1.92
C MET A 197 -17.22 3.67 1.51
N GLU A 198 -17.35 3.22 0.26
CA GLU A 198 -18.61 2.65 -0.26
C GLU A 198 -19.09 1.48 0.60
N GLY A 199 -20.33 1.55 1.07
CA GLY A 199 -20.94 0.54 1.92
C GLY A 199 -20.27 0.33 3.29
N ALA A 200 -19.40 1.26 3.74
CA ALA A 200 -18.77 1.17 5.05
C ALA A 200 -19.79 1.37 6.18
N ASN A 201 -19.55 0.72 7.33
CA ASN A 201 -20.29 0.96 8.57
C ASN A 201 -19.53 1.99 9.40
N LEU A 202 -20.05 3.20 9.48
CA LEU A 202 -19.53 4.33 10.26
C LEU A 202 -20.48 4.71 11.39
N ARG A 203 -21.37 3.81 11.84
CA ARG A 203 -22.36 4.09 12.89
C ARG A 203 -21.69 4.55 14.17
N GLY A 204 -22.17 5.64 14.77
CA GLY A 204 -21.65 6.17 16.04
C GLY A 204 -20.21 6.69 15.98
N CYS A 205 -19.68 6.99 14.80
CA CYS A 205 -18.34 7.56 14.66
C CYS A 205 -18.28 9.00 15.20
N ASN A 206 -17.09 9.40 15.65
CA ASN A 206 -16.82 10.77 16.08
C ASN A 206 -15.78 11.44 15.18
N PHE A 207 -16.15 12.54 14.53
CA PHE A 207 -15.27 13.35 13.68
C PHE A 207 -14.96 14.74 14.27
N GLU A 208 -15.62 15.13 15.35
CA GLU A 208 -15.48 16.47 15.93
C GLU A 208 -14.19 16.56 16.75
N ASP A 209 -13.35 17.55 16.42
CA ASP A 209 -12.23 17.95 17.26
C ASP A 209 -12.63 19.18 18.09
N PRO A 210 -12.63 19.11 19.44
CA PRO A 210 -12.94 20.26 20.29
C PRO A 210 -11.93 21.41 20.15
N THR A 211 -10.74 21.17 19.57
CA THR A 211 -9.73 22.20 19.28
C THR A 211 -10.01 22.97 17.99
N GLY A 212 -11.01 22.55 17.20
CA GLY A 212 -11.44 23.23 15.97
C GLY A 212 -10.79 22.69 14.69
N VAL A 213 -9.91 21.69 14.77
CA VAL A 213 -9.32 21.05 13.57
C VAL A 213 -10.35 20.12 12.92
N ARG A 214 -10.96 20.60 11.84
CA ARG A 214 -12.00 19.86 11.11
C ARG A 214 -11.44 18.66 10.35
N SER A 215 -12.15 17.53 10.41
CA SER A 215 -11.91 16.39 9.51
C SER A 215 -12.20 16.77 8.06
N ASN A 216 -11.31 16.39 7.14
CA ASN A 216 -11.45 16.66 5.71
C ASN A 216 -11.74 15.39 4.93
N LEU A 217 -12.97 15.26 4.44
CA LEU A 217 -13.48 14.15 3.62
C LEU A 217 -13.97 14.66 2.25
N GLU A 218 -13.34 15.71 1.72
CA GLU A 218 -13.68 16.21 0.39
C GLU A 218 -13.55 15.11 -0.69
N GLY A 219 -14.54 15.02 -1.57
CA GLY A 219 -14.57 14.03 -2.65
C GLY A 219 -14.64 12.57 -2.19
N VAL A 220 -14.93 12.29 -0.92
CA VAL A 220 -15.08 10.91 -0.42
C VAL A 220 -16.25 10.20 -1.11
N ASN A 221 -16.08 8.90 -1.41
CA ASN A 221 -17.18 8.05 -1.84
C ASN A 221 -17.79 7.32 -0.64
N LEU A 222 -18.97 7.74 -0.20
CA LEU A 222 -19.73 7.14 0.91
C LEU A 222 -21.00 6.44 0.43
N LYS A 223 -21.15 6.16 -0.87
CA LYS A 223 -22.37 5.54 -1.42
C LYS A 223 -22.79 4.31 -0.61
N GLY A 224 -24.04 4.26 -0.17
CA GLY A 224 -24.59 3.13 0.60
C GLY A 224 -23.98 2.93 2.00
N ALA A 225 -23.18 3.86 2.51
CA ALA A 225 -22.61 3.77 3.85
C ALA A 225 -23.66 4.03 4.95
N CYS A 226 -23.41 3.49 6.15
CA CYS A 226 -24.21 3.75 7.35
C CYS A 226 -23.46 4.69 8.29
N LEU A 227 -23.97 5.90 8.49
CA LEU A 227 -23.42 6.95 9.36
C LEU A 227 -24.29 7.21 10.59
N GLU A 228 -25.34 6.43 10.80
CA GLU A 228 -26.36 6.65 11.83
C GLU A 228 -25.76 6.99 13.21
N ASN A 229 -26.32 7.99 13.89
CA ASN A 229 -25.89 8.50 15.19
C ASN A 229 -24.43 9.00 15.26
N SER A 230 -23.80 9.35 14.13
CA SER A 230 -22.42 9.87 14.12
C SER A 230 -22.36 11.35 14.42
N ASN A 231 -21.28 11.76 15.11
CA ASN A 231 -20.94 13.17 15.28
C ASN A 231 -20.02 13.61 14.15
N MET A 232 -20.55 14.43 13.23
CA MET A 232 -19.88 14.95 12.05
C MET A 232 -19.80 16.48 12.05
N ALA A 233 -19.83 17.11 13.23
CA ALA A 233 -19.78 18.57 13.34
C ALA A 233 -18.53 19.15 12.66
N GLY A 234 -18.73 20.17 11.82
CA GLY A 234 -17.67 20.88 11.11
C GLY A 234 -16.97 20.09 9.99
N VAL A 235 -17.35 18.84 9.70
CA VAL A 235 -16.68 18.01 8.69
C VAL A 235 -16.75 18.66 7.30
N ASN A 236 -15.67 18.55 6.52
CA ASN A 236 -15.70 18.90 5.10
C ASN A 236 -16.08 17.70 4.24
N LEU A 237 -17.26 17.73 3.64
CA LEU A 237 -17.83 16.73 2.71
C LEU A 237 -18.10 17.35 1.33
N ARG A 238 -17.37 18.39 0.94
CA ARG A 238 -17.52 19.04 -0.36
C ARG A 238 -17.35 18.03 -1.51
N VAL A 239 -18.26 18.05 -2.48
CA VAL A 239 -18.31 17.10 -3.63
C VAL A 239 -18.27 15.62 -3.22
N ALA A 240 -18.69 15.27 -2.00
CA ALA A 240 -18.77 13.88 -1.56
C ALA A 240 -19.92 13.14 -2.26
N ASN A 241 -19.75 11.84 -2.53
CA ASN A 241 -20.84 10.98 -3.00
C ASN A 241 -21.51 10.29 -1.81
N LEU A 242 -22.67 10.78 -1.40
CA LEU A 242 -23.47 10.30 -0.26
C LEU A 242 -24.76 9.60 -0.71
N ARG A 243 -24.83 9.12 -1.96
CA ARG A 243 -26.02 8.45 -2.50
C ARG A 243 -26.43 7.24 -1.66
N ASN A 244 -27.73 7.11 -1.37
CA ASN A 244 -28.29 5.99 -0.59
C ASN A 244 -27.63 5.80 0.78
N THR A 245 -27.09 6.86 1.40
CA THR A 245 -26.50 6.77 2.74
C THR A 245 -27.56 6.82 3.83
N ASN A 246 -27.36 6.07 4.91
CA ASN A 246 -28.14 6.23 6.13
C ASN A 246 -27.41 7.22 7.06
N MET A 247 -27.91 8.44 7.16
CA MET A 247 -27.39 9.50 8.03
C MET A 247 -28.39 9.86 9.14
N LYS A 248 -29.27 8.93 9.56
CA LYS A 248 -30.24 9.19 10.63
C LYS A 248 -29.57 9.64 11.93
N ASN A 249 -30.17 10.65 12.57
CA ASN A 249 -29.71 11.21 13.85
C ASN A 249 -28.23 11.67 13.83
N CYS A 250 -27.70 12.06 12.67
CA CYS A 250 -26.34 12.59 12.60
C CYS A 250 -26.28 14.03 13.11
N ILE A 251 -25.15 14.39 13.73
CA ILE A 251 -24.83 15.78 14.06
C ILE A 251 -23.98 16.33 12.93
N LEU A 252 -24.55 17.19 12.09
CA LEU A 252 -23.92 17.81 10.92
C LEU A 252 -23.78 19.34 11.07
N ARG A 253 -23.76 19.82 12.33
CA ARG A 253 -23.63 21.25 12.64
C ARG A 253 -22.38 21.84 11.97
N ALA A 254 -22.53 22.94 11.26
CA ALA A 254 -21.46 23.62 10.52
C ALA A 254 -20.70 22.74 9.50
N ALA A 255 -21.25 21.59 9.10
CA ALA A 255 -20.65 20.73 8.07
C ALA A 255 -20.67 21.40 6.69
N VAL A 256 -19.65 21.14 5.88
CA VAL A 256 -19.54 21.66 4.51
C VAL A 256 -19.97 20.56 3.53
N LEU A 257 -21.19 20.64 3.02
CA LEU A 257 -21.80 19.69 2.08
C LEU A 257 -21.96 20.29 0.67
N ALA A 258 -21.22 21.36 0.36
CA ALA A 258 -21.35 22.07 -0.91
C ALA A 258 -21.02 21.13 -2.09
N GLY A 259 -21.93 21.05 -3.07
CA GLY A 259 -21.80 20.17 -4.22
C GLY A 259 -21.87 18.66 -3.91
N ALA A 260 -22.22 18.26 -2.68
CA ALA A 260 -22.33 16.86 -2.32
C ALA A 260 -23.56 16.19 -2.95
N ASP A 261 -23.46 14.89 -3.23
CA ASP A 261 -24.53 14.11 -3.82
C ASP A 261 -25.29 13.33 -2.75
N LEU A 262 -26.42 13.87 -2.31
CA LEU A 262 -27.27 13.35 -1.23
C LEU A 262 -28.50 12.62 -1.79
N GLU A 263 -28.50 12.20 -3.07
CA GLU A 263 -29.65 11.52 -3.68
C GLU A 263 -30.02 10.24 -2.91
N ARG A 264 -31.28 10.12 -2.51
CA ARG A 264 -31.82 9.00 -1.71
C ARG A 264 -31.13 8.79 -0.36
N CYS A 265 -30.49 9.81 0.20
CA CYS A 265 -29.96 9.72 1.56
C CYS A 265 -31.08 9.82 2.61
N ASN A 266 -30.85 9.24 3.78
CA ASN A 266 -31.75 9.36 4.91
C ASN A 266 -31.14 10.29 5.96
N LEU A 267 -31.64 11.52 6.05
CA LEU A 267 -31.20 12.54 7.01
C LEU A 267 -32.17 12.71 8.19
N SER A 268 -33.13 11.79 8.36
CA SER A 268 -34.18 11.96 9.36
C SER A 268 -33.61 12.08 10.78
N GLY A 269 -34.10 13.07 11.54
CA GLY A 269 -33.63 13.38 12.90
C GLY A 269 -32.24 14.02 12.97
N SER A 270 -31.62 14.38 11.85
CA SER A 270 -30.28 14.99 11.85
C SER A 270 -30.30 16.47 12.20
N ASP A 271 -29.21 16.95 12.79
CA ASP A 271 -28.98 18.37 13.04
C ASP A 271 -28.07 18.97 11.97
N LEU A 272 -28.65 19.84 11.12
CA LEU A 272 -27.98 20.53 10.02
C LEU A 272 -27.77 22.02 10.30
N GLN A 273 -27.85 22.47 11.55
CA GLN A 273 -27.62 23.89 11.88
C GLN A 273 -26.29 24.39 11.29
N GLU A 274 -26.33 25.53 10.61
CA GLU A 274 -25.17 26.15 9.93
C GLU A 274 -24.49 25.29 8.86
N ALA A 275 -25.06 24.15 8.46
CA ALA A 275 -24.50 23.33 7.40
C ALA A 275 -24.59 24.04 6.04
N ASN A 276 -23.53 23.96 5.25
CA ASN A 276 -23.49 24.53 3.90
C ASN A 276 -23.88 23.48 2.86
N LEU A 277 -25.12 23.55 2.36
CA LEU A 277 -25.68 22.67 1.34
C LEU A 277 -25.69 23.27 -0.08
N ARG A 278 -24.89 24.33 -0.34
CA ARG A 278 -24.92 25.01 -1.64
C ARG A 278 -24.59 24.04 -2.78
N GLY A 279 -25.53 23.89 -3.71
CA GLY A 279 -25.37 23.02 -4.89
C GLY A 279 -25.40 21.52 -4.57
N ALA A 280 -25.82 21.12 -3.37
CA ALA A 280 -25.99 19.70 -3.05
C ALA A 280 -27.22 19.12 -3.78
N ASN A 281 -27.12 17.86 -4.21
CA ASN A 281 -28.22 17.13 -4.84
C ASN A 281 -29.05 16.41 -3.78
N LEU A 282 -30.25 16.92 -3.46
CA LEU A 282 -31.15 16.37 -2.43
C LEU A 282 -32.31 15.55 -3.01
N LYS A 283 -32.22 15.12 -4.27
CA LYS A 283 -33.29 14.35 -4.92
C LYS A 283 -33.63 13.08 -4.12
N ASP A 284 -34.92 12.86 -3.85
CA ASP A 284 -35.42 11.71 -3.09
C ASP A 284 -34.81 11.55 -1.67
N ALA A 285 -34.21 12.60 -1.10
CA ALA A 285 -33.67 12.54 0.26
C ALA A 285 -34.79 12.53 1.31
N GLU A 286 -34.68 11.69 2.34
CA GLU A 286 -35.59 11.68 3.48
C GLU A 286 -35.13 12.71 4.51
N LEU A 287 -36.04 13.62 4.86
CA LEU A 287 -35.74 14.89 5.52
C LEU A 287 -36.59 15.11 6.80
N GLU A 288 -37.17 14.04 7.35
CA GLU A 288 -38.13 14.12 8.45
C GLU A 288 -37.46 14.50 9.78
N LEU A 289 -38.14 15.32 10.60
CA LEU A 289 -37.68 15.65 11.97
C LEU A 289 -36.28 16.27 12.06
N MET A 290 -35.75 16.83 10.97
CA MET A 290 -34.44 17.46 10.99
C MET A 290 -34.47 18.86 11.64
N VAL A 291 -33.33 19.29 12.16
CA VAL A 291 -33.11 20.69 12.57
C VAL A 291 -32.38 21.42 11.44
N THR A 292 -33.06 22.34 10.76
CA THR A 292 -32.51 23.05 9.58
C THR A 292 -31.86 24.40 9.90
N PRO A 293 -30.92 24.86 9.06
CA PRO A 293 -30.56 26.27 8.98
C PRO A 293 -31.64 27.09 8.23
N LEU A 294 -31.80 28.37 8.60
CA LEU A 294 -32.81 29.29 8.06
C LEU A 294 -32.88 29.37 6.52
N HIS A 295 -31.77 29.11 5.81
CA HIS A 295 -31.69 29.20 4.34
C HIS A 295 -32.27 27.98 3.59
N MET A 296 -32.58 26.87 4.27
CA MET A 296 -33.20 25.68 3.65
C MET A 296 -34.71 25.83 3.41
N SER A 297 -35.36 26.85 3.99
CA SER A 297 -36.82 27.03 3.87
C SER A 297 -37.32 27.26 2.44
N GLN A 298 -36.44 27.64 1.51
CA GLN A 298 -36.80 27.89 0.11
C GLN A 298 -36.55 26.71 -0.84
N ALA A 299 -35.80 25.69 -0.42
CA ALA A 299 -35.40 24.56 -1.28
C ALA A 299 -36.27 23.31 -1.10
N ILE A 300 -37.09 23.25 -0.04
CA ILE A 300 -37.90 22.06 0.34
C ILE A 300 -39.37 22.25 -0.10
N ARG A 301 -39.62 22.55 -1.36
CA ARG A 301 -40.98 22.50 -1.93
C ARG A 301 -41.05 21.53 -3.09
#